data_AF-A0AAV4QTM3-F1
#
_entry.id   AF-A0AAV4QTM3-F1
#
_cell.length_a   1.000
_cell.length_b   1.000
_cell.length_c   1.000
_cell.angle_alpha   90.00
_cell.angle_beta   90.00
_cell.angle_gamma   90.00
#
_symmetry.space_group_name_H-M   'P 1'
#
loop_
_entity.id
_entity.type
_entity.pdbx_description
1 polymer ?
#
loop_
_entity_poly.entity_id
_entity_poly.type
_entity_poly.pdbx_seq_one_letter_code
_entity_poly.pdbx_strand_id
1 'polypeptide(L)' 'QKFALMEEKTVLASILRKFRIISLDPRDKILQIPSMVTRSILPLRVRFEAR' A
#
# COMPACT_ATOMS: atom_id res chain seq x y z
N GLN A 1 -6.66 -18.21 -6.99
CA GLN A 1 -7.10 -16.84 -6.61
C GLN A 1 -7.60 -16.70 -5.16
N LYS A 2 -8.29 -17.70 -4.57
CA LYS A 2 -8.79 -17.62 -3.18
C LYS A 2 -7.70 -17.35 -2.11
N PHE A 3 -6.48 -17.87 -2.30
CA PHE A 3 -5.37 -17.69 -1.36
C PHE A 3 -4.79 -16.27 -1.35
N ALA A 4 -4.58 -15.67 -2.52
CA ALA A 4 -4.01 -14.32 -2.64
C ALA A 4 -4.83 -13.27 -1.87
N LEU A 5 -6.17 -13.33 -1.96
CA LEU A 5 -7.05 -12.40 -1.25
C LEU A 5 -7.01 -12.60 0.27
N MET A 6 -6.88 -13.84 0.74
CA MET A 6 -6.79 -14.15 2.17
C MET A 6 -5.45 -13.65 2.74
N GLU A 7 -4.36 -13.88 2.03
CA GLU A 7 -3.03 -13.42 2.41
C GLU A 7 -2.96 -11.90 2.48
N GLU A 8 -3.43 -11.20 1.43
CA GLU A 8 -3.44 -9.74 1.39
C GLU A 8 -4.22 -9.15 2.57
N LYS A 9 -5.43 -9.67 2.86
CA LYS A 9 -6.24 -9.23 4.00
C LYS A 9 -5.55 -9.50 5.34
N THR A 10 -4.91 -10.65 5.48
CA THR A 10 -4.23 -11.03 6.73
C THR A 10 -3.02 -10.13 6.99
N VAL A 11 -2.23 -9.86 5.96
CA VAL A 11 -1.08 -8.95 6.03
C VAL A 11 -1.53 -7.52 6.35
N LEU A 12 -2.53 -6.99 5.63
CA LEU A 12 -3.08 -5.66 5.88
C LEU A 12 -3.63 -5.52 7.29
N ALA A 13 -4.39 -6.51 7.78
CA ALA A 13 -4.95 -6.49 9.13
C ALA A 13 -3.86 -6.51 10.21
N SER A 14 -2.76 -7.26 9.99
CA SER A 14 -1.61 -7.30 10.90
C SER A 14 -0.91 -5.93 10.98
N ILE A 15 -0.67 -5.31 9.82
CA ILE A 15 0.01 -4.01 9.75
C ILE A 15 -0.86 -2.93 10.37
N LEU A 16 -2.13 -2.82 9.98
CA LEU A 16 -3.03 -1.74 10.44
C LEU A 16 -3.39 -1.83 11.94
N ARG A 17 -3.27 -3.01 12.56
CA ARG A 17 -3.45 -3.15 14.02
C ARG A 17 -2.28 -2.60 14.83
N LYS A 18 -1.06 -2.74 14.31
CA LYS A 18 0.18 -2.39 15.03
C LYS A 18 0.77 -1.05 14.60
N PHE A 19 0.46 -0.61 13.38
CA PHE A 19 1.06 0.56 12.76
C PHE A 19 0.00 1.47 12.16
N ARG A 20 0.20 2.77 12.34
CA ARG A 20 -0.47 3.81 11.58
C ARG A 20 0.40 4.15 10.36
N ILE A 21 -0.17 3.95 9.17
CA ILE A 21 0.51 4.23 7.89
C ILE A 21 0.11 5.64 7.44
N ILE A 22 1.09 6.50 7.19
CA ILE A 22 0.88 7.86 6.69
C ILE A 22 1.58 7.99 5.34
N SER A 23 0.83 8.43 4.33
CA SER A 23 1.41 8.81 3.04
C SER A 23 2.16 10.12 3.18
N LEU A 24 3.44 10.13 2.81
CA LEU A 24 4.24 11.36 2.75
C LEU A 24 4.03 12.10 1.43
N ASP A 25 3.56 11.40 0.40
CA ASP A 25 3.25 11.97 -0.90
C ASP A 25 1.77 12.40 -0.96
N PRO A 26 1.47 13.63 -1.45
CA PRO A 26 0.11 14.04 -1.78
C PRO A 26 -0.49 13.08 -2.81
N ARG A 27 -1.78 12.75 -2.65
CA ARG A 27 -2.50 11.84 -3.57
C ARG A 27 -2.41 12.25 -5.05
N ASP A 28 -2.24 13.55 -5.29
CA ASP A 28 -2.12 14.16 -6.62
C ASP A 28 -0.81 13.82 -7.36
N LYS A 29 0.20 13.29 -6.65
CA LYS A 29 1.49 12.88 -7.25
C LYS A 29 1.60 11.38 -7.53
N ILE A 30 0.54 10.59 -7.29
CA ILE A 30 0.54 9.16 -7.57
C ILE A 30 0.27 8.95 -9.06
N LEU A 31 1.31 9.15 -9.88
CA LEU A 31 1.25 8.83 -11.30
C LEU A 31 1.22 7.29 -11.44
N GLN A 32 0.16 6.77 -12.06
CA GLN A 32 -0.02 5.35 -12.35
C GLN A 32 0.18 5.11 -13.85
N ILE A 33 0.97 4.11 -14.24
CA ILE A 33 1.05 3.67 -15.65
C ILE A 33 0.04 2.56 -15.87
N PRO A 34 -0.79 2.62 -16.93
CA PRO A 34 -1.55 1.47 -17.38
C PRO A 34 -0.60 0.49 -18.08
N SER A 35 0.08 -0.35 -17.31
CA SER A 35 0.84 -1.50 -17.84
C SER A 35 0.06 -2.79 -17.58
N MET A 36 0.49 -3.92 -18.16
CA MET A 36 -0.14 -5.25 -17.95
C MET A 36 -0.37 -5.58 -16.46
N VAL A 37 0.41 -4.97 -15.55
CA VAL A 37 0.12 -4.88 -14.12
C VAL A 37 0.18 -3.41 -13.69
N THR A 38 -0.85 -2.89 -13.03
CA THR A 38 -0.85 -1.51 -12.51
C THR A 38 0.32 -1.31 -11.55
N ARG A 39 1.20 -0.35 -11.84
CA ARG A 39 2.34 0.02 -11.00
C ARG A 39 2.46 1.55 -10.93
N SER A 40 2.90 2.07 -9.79
CA SER A 40 3.24 3.49 -9.67
C SER A 40 4.58 3.77 -10.34
N ILE A 41 4.69 4.93 -10.98
CA ILE A 41 5.93 5.41 -11.64
C ILE A 41 6.99 5.76 -10.60
N LEU A 42 6.55 6.34 -9.49
CA LEU A 42 7.40 6.86 -8.44
C LEU A 42 7.35 5.94 -7.22
N PRO A 43 8.47 5.81 -6.48
CA PRO A 43 8.47 5.07 -5.24
C PRO A 43 7.48 5.72 -4.26
N LEU A 44 6.54 4.93 -3.74
CA LEU A 44 5.57 5.40 -2.75
C LEU A 44 6.26 5.58 -1.40
N ARG A 45 6.31 6.82 -0.88
CA ARG A 45 6.90 7.09 0.43
C ARG A 45 5.83 6.99 1.51
N VAL A 46 5.97 5.97 2.35
CA VAL A 46 5.10 5.74 3.52
C VAL A 46 5.89 5.86 4.80
N ARG A 47 5.28 6.45 5.84
CA ARG A 47 5.81 6.47 7.19
C ARG A 47 5.00 5.53 8.07
N PHE A 48 5.69 4.67 8.81
CA PHE A 48 5.09 3.81 9.82
C PHE A 48 5.24 4.46 11.20
N GLU A 49 4.13 4.68 11.89
CA GLU A 49 4.11 5.03 13.31
C GLU A 49 3.59 3.83 14.10
N ALA A 50 4.28 3.41 15.16
CA ALA A 50 3.75 2.40 16.06
C ALA A 50 2.51 2.96 16.78
N ARG A 51 1.47 2.13 16.90
CA ARG A 51 0.24 2.48 17.62
C ARG A 51 0.32 2.12 19.09
#